data_AF-A0A6N8ZVD3-F1
#
_entry.id   AF-A0A6N8ZVD3-F1
#
_cell.length_a   1.000
_cell.length_b   1.000
_cell.length_c   1.000
_cell.angle_alpha   90.00
_cell.angle_beta   90.00
_cell.angle_gamma   90.00
#
_symmetry.space_group_name_H-M   'P 1'
#
loop_
_entity.id
_entity.type
_entity.pdbx_description
1 polymer ?
#
loop_
_entity_poly.entity_id
_entity_poly.type
_entity_poly.pdbx_seq_one_letter_code
_entity_poly.pdbx_strand_id
1 'polypeptide(L)'
;MDAAGERLSRRIKGGRKYFFQDPATDALLASLLKLMAEHWVVRERLMSLETLILGKGLLTREEIEDFEPDAEQAGAWAVANAEMIRKVLAPFEELGEERKQ
;
A
#
# COMPACT_ATOMS: atom_id res chain seq x y z
N MET A 1 -51.47 -9.58 7.74
CA MET A 1 -51.41 -9.65 6.27
C MET A 1 -51.52 -8.23 5.78
N ASP A 2 -50.54 -7.51 5.27
CA ASP A 2 -49.16 -7.72 4.86
C ASP A 2 -48.48 -6.35 5.08
N ALA A 3 -47.30 -6.26 5.71
CA ALA A 3 -46.01 -6.21 5.02
C ALA A 3 -46.00 -5.17 3.87
N ALA A 4 -45.14 -4.16 3.82
CA ALA A 4 -43.88 -3.93 4.47
C ALA A 4 -43.58 -2.43 4.38
N GLY A 5 -42.90 -1.91 5.41
CA GLY A 5 -42.33 -0.57 5.38
C GLY A 5 -41.49 -0.41 4.12
N GLU A 6 -41.87 0.58 3.32
CA GLU A 6 -41.14 1.03 2.15
C GLU A 6 -39.75 1.46 2.62
N ARG A 7 -38.79 0.52 2.53
CA ARG A 7 -37.38 0.81 2.73
C ARG A 7 -36.98 1.74 1.60
N LEU A 8 -37.08 3.04 1.85
CA LEU A 8 -36.42 4.06 1.05
C LEU A 8 -34.95 3.66 0.96
N SER A 9 -34.60 3.03 -0.17
CA SER A 9 -33.22 2.80 -0.56
C SER A 9 -32.58 4.17 -0.65
N ARG A 10 -31.89 4.58 0.41
CA ARG A 10 -31.01 5.75 0.39
C ARG A 10 -29.77 5.35 -0.41
N ARG A 11 -29.98 5.08 -1.70
CA ARG A 11 -28.90 4.97 -2.68
C ARG A 11 -28.31 6.37 -2.75
N ILE A 12 -27.19 6.56 -2.05
CA ILE A 12 -26.42 7.79 -2.12
C ILE A 12 -26.00 7.93 -3.58
N LYS A 13 -26.72 8.74 -4.35
CA LYS A 13 -26.40 9.08 -5.74
C LYS A 13 -25.24 10.08 -5.74
N GLY A 14 -24.07 9.62 -5.33
CA GLY A 14 -22.82 10.36 -5.45
C GLY A 14 -21.80 9.44 -6.08
N GLY A 15 -21.69 9.46 -7.41
CA GLY A 15 -20.55 8.85 -8.09
C GLY A 15 -19.26 9.45 -7.55
N ARG A 16 -18.17 8.67 -7.53
CA ARG A 16 -16.85 9.12 -7.10
C ARG A 16 -16.48 10.38 -7.88
N LYS A 17 -16.18 11.48 -7.18
CA LYS A 17 -15.72 12.71 -7.85
C LYS A 17 -14.24 12.54 -8.17
N TYR A 18 -13.90 12.57 -9.45
CA TYR A 18 -12.53 12.56 -9.93
C TYR A 18 -12.01 14.01 -9.98
N PHE A 19 -10.74 14.22 -9.66
CA PHE A 19 -10.10 15.52 -9.73
C PHE A 19 -9.59 15.81 -11.14
N PHE A 20 -9.11 14.79 -11.85
CA PHE A 20 -8.64 14.88 -13.23
C PHE A 20 -9.70 14.42 -14.23
N GLN A 21 -9.43 14.69 -15.52
CA GLN A 21 -10.30 14.27 -16.62
C GLN A 21 -10.30 12.76 -16.82
N ASP A 22 -9.14 12.11 -16.64
CA ASP A 22 -9.00 10.66 -16.70
C ASP A 22 -8.97 10.09 -15.28
N PRO A 23 -9.97 9.29 -14.88
CA PRO A 23 -10.00 8.55 -13.61
C PRO A 23 -8.74 7.74 -13.31
N ALA A 24 -8.02 7.27 -14.33
CA ALA A 24 -6.76 6.55 -14.13
C ALA A 24 -5.64 7.45 -13.56
N THR A 25 -5.70 8.76 -13.83
CA THR A 25 -4.75 9.74 -13.28
C THR A 25 -4.99 9.93 -11.78
N ASP A 26 -6.25 10.01 -11.35
CA ASP A 26 -6.62 10.05 -9.94
C ASP A 26 -6.19 8.77 -9.20
N ALA A 27 -6.42 7.60 -9.82
CA ALA A 27 -6.00 6.32 -9.26
C ALA A 27 -4.46 6.25 -9.11
N LEU A 28 -3.70 6.70 -10.12
CA LEU A 28 -2.24 6.78 -10.06
C LEU A 28 -1.76 7.70 -8.94
N LEU A 29 -2.33 8.91 -8.83
CA LEU A 29 -1.95 9.86 -7.78
C LEU A 29 -2.26 9.29 -6.39
N ALA A 30 -3.43 8.66 -6.21
CA ALA A 30 -3.80 8.02 -4.95
C ALA A 30 -2.85 6.87 -4.58
N SER A 31 -2.51 5.99 -5.53
CA SER A 31 -1.52 4.92 -5.34
C SER A 31 -0.15 5.49 -4.96
N LEU A 32 0.30 6.55 -5.64
CA LEU A 32 1.60 7.18 -5.38
C LEU A 32 1.65 7.81 -3.99
N LEU A 33 0.63 8.57 -3.60
CA LEU A 33 0.56 9.19 -2.27
C LEU A 33 0.57 8.14 -1.16
N LYS A 34 -0.20 7.05 -1.34
CA LYS A 34 -0.23 5.94 -0.39
C LYS A 34 1.14 5.27 -0.28
N LEU A 35 1.77 4.97 -1.41
CA LEU A 35 3.11 4.37 -1.44
C LEU A 35 4.15 5.27 -0.78
N MET A 36 4.12 6.59 -1.03
CA MET A 36 5.04 7.53 -0.39
C MET A 36 4.87 7.56 1.13
N ALA A 37 3.63 7.54 1.62
CA ALA A 37 3.35 7.51 3.06
C ALA A 37 3.86 6.20 3.70
N GLU A 38 3.55 5.06 3.09
CA GLU A 38 4.02 3.75 3.57
C GLU A 38 5.56 3.65 3.53
N HIS A 39 6.18 4.12 2.44
CA HIS A 39 7.64 4.17 2.30
C HIS A 39 8.31 5.04 3.37
N TRP A 40 7.73 6.20 3.68
CA TRP A 40 8.24 7.07 4.75
C TRP A 40 8.20 6.38 6.11
N VAL A 41 7.09 5.74 6.48
CA VAL A 41 6.95 5.00 7.75
C VAL A 41 7.97 3.88 7.86
N VAL A 42 8.20 3.12 6.77
CA VAL A 42 9.23 2.07 6.74
C VAL A 42 10.63 2.66 6.91
N ARG A 43 10.94 3.75 6.20
CA ARG A 43 12.24 4.44 6.31
C ARG A 43 12.50 4.95 7.73
N GLU A 44 11.50 5.58 8.35
CA GLU A 44 11.60 6.07 9.73
C GLU A 44 11.86 4.93 10.73
N ARG A 45 11.17 3.80 10.56
CA ARG A 45 11.38 2.62 11.38
C ARG A 45 12.79 2.03 11.19
N LEU A 46 13.31 1.97 9.96
CA LEU A 46 14.67 1.51 9.67
C LEU A 46 15.72 2.43 10.33
N MET A 47 15.61 3.74 10.13
CA MET A 47 16.53 4.72 10.75
C MET A 47 16.52 4.60 12.28
N SER A 48 15.34 4.41 12.88
CA SER A 48 15.20 4.22 14.33
C SER A 48 15.88 2.93 14.81
N LEU A 49 15.66 1.81 14.09
CA LEU A 49 16.28 0.52 14.42
C LEU A 49 17.80 0.58 14.29
N GLU A 50 18.33 1.11 13.18
CA GLU A 50 19.76 1.30 12.98
C GLU A 50 20.39 2.17 14.08
N THR A 51 19.76 3.31 14.40
CA THR A 51 20.23 4.21 15.46
C THR A 51 20.29 3.49 16.81
N LEU A 52 19.26 2.70 17.16
CA LEU A 52 19.20 1.96 18.41
C LEU A 52 20.20 0.81 18.47
N ILE A 53 20.41 0.09 17.37
CA ILE A 53 21.36 -1.03 17.28
C ILE A 53 22.80 -0.52 17.39
N LEU A 54 23.15 0.50 16.61
CA LEU A 54 24.47 1.13 16.64
C LEU A 54 24.74 1.78 17.99
N GLY A 55 23.75 2.51 18.53
CA GLY A 55 23.86 3.16 19.84
C GLY A 55 24.03 2.18 21.01
N LYS A 56 23.57 0.94 20.87
CA LYS A 56 23.79 -0.15 21.84
C LYS A 56 25.08 -0.95 21.58
N GLY A 57 25.79 -0.68 20.47
CA GLY A 57 26.97 -1.43 20.06
C GLY A 57 26.68 -2.90 19.72
N LEU A 58 25.46 -3.23 19.29
CA LEU A 58 25.06 -4.60 18.96
C LEU A 58 25.56 -5.05 17.59
N LEU A 59 25.65 -4.12 16.64
CA LEU A 59 26.22 -4.28 15.32
C LEU A 59 27.00 -3.03 14.96
N THR A 60 27.94 -3.14 14.02
CA THR A 60 28.59 -2.01 13.36
C THR A 60 27.81 -1.55 12.14
N ARG A 61 28.21 -0.40 11.57
CA ARG A 61 27.62 0.10 10.33
C ARG A 61 27.97 -0.83 9.17
N GLU A 62 29.21 -1.31 9.13
CA GLU A 62 29.74 -2.20 8.12
C GLU A 62 28.99 -3.54 8.11
N GLU A 63 28.70 -4.12 9.28
CA GLU A 63 27.91 -5.36 9.39
C GLU A 63 26.48 -5.22 8.83
N ILE A 64 25.88 -4.02 8.92
CA ILE A 64 24.55 -3.74 8.38
C ILE A 64 24.62 -3.51 6.87
N GLU A 65 25.63 -2.78 6.39
CA GLU A 65 25.81 -2.44 4.97
C GLU A 65 26.27 -3.65 4.13
N ASP A 66 27.08 -4.54 4.69
CA ASP A 66 27.57 -5.76 4.03
C ASP A 66 26.65 -6.97 4.22
N PHE A 67 25.49 -6.78 4.87
CA PHE A 67 24.54 -7.88 5.08
C PHE A 67 23.98 -8.39 3.75
N GLU A 68 24.19 -9.68 3.48
CA GLU A 68 23.54 -10.40 2.39
C GLU A 68 22.54 -11.42 2.94
N PRO A 69 21.28 -11.41 2.47
CA PRO A 69 20.32 -12.43 2.86
C PRO A 69 20.73 -13.79 2.27
N ASP A 70 20.49 -14.85 3.04
CA ASP A 70 20.60 -16.21 2.51
C ASP A 70 19.49 -16.50 1.48
N ALA A 71 19.58 -17.67 0.83
CA ALA A 71 18.63 -18.06 -0.22
C ALA A 71 17.17 -18.17 0.28
N GLU A 72 16.96 -18.57 1.53
CA GLU A 72 15.63 -18.70 2.13
C GLU A 72 15.04 -17.31 2.42
N GLN A 73 15.84 -16.44 3.04
CA GLN A 73 15.48 -15.05 3.30
C GLN A 73 15.17 -14.31 2.00
N ALA A 74 16.02 -14.41 0.99
CA ALA A 74 15.81 -13.80 -0.32
C ALA A 74 14.51 -14.29 -0.98
N GLY A 75 14.22 -15.58 -0.88
CA GLY A 75 12.96 -16.16 -1.38
C GLY A 75 11.73 -15.58 -0.66
N ALA A 76 11.77 -15.52 0.68
CA ALA A 76 10.68 -14.93 1.47
C ALA A 76 10.47 -13.43 1.14
N TRP A 77 11.56 -12.69 0.95
CA TRP A 77 11.51 -11.27 0.59
C TRP A 77 10.92 -11.06 -0.81
N ALA A 78 11.22 -11.94 -1.77
CA ALA A 78 10.63 -11.88 -3.10
C ALA A 78 9.10 -12.05 -3.07
N VAL A 79 8.59 -12.97 -2.24
CA VAL A 79 7.15 -13.15 -2.02
C VAL A 79 6.53 -11.90 -1.42
N ALA A 80 7.13 -11.36 -0.35
CA ALA A 80 6.65 -10.13 0.29
C ALA A 80 6.64 -8.93 -0.68
N ASN A 81 7.68 -8.81 -1.52
CA ASN A 81 7.77 -7.76 -2.55
C ASN A 81 6.65 -7.90 -3.60
N ALA A 82 6.35 -9.12 -4.05
CA ALA A 82 5.25 -9.37 -4.98
C ALA A 82 3.88 -8.98 -4.38
N GLU A 83 3.65 -9.28 -3.10
CA GLU A 83 2.43 -8.85 -2.40
C GLU A 83 2.33 -7.32 -2.26
N MET A 84 3.44 -6.64 -1.98
CA MET A 84 3.48 -5.18 -1.92
C MET A 84 3.12 -4.57 -3.27
N ILE A 85 3.73 -5.05 -4.37
CA ILE A 85 3.41 -4.59 -5.73
C ILE A 85 1.92 -4.75 -6.03
N ARG A 86 1.33 -5.89 -5.67
CA ARG A 86 -0.11 -6.12 -5.84
C ARG A 86 -0.96 -5.09 -5.09
N LYS A 87 -0.62 -4.77 -3.84
CA LYS A 87 -1.34 -3.76 -3.04
C LYS A 87 -1.24 -2.36 -3.64
N VAL A 88 -0.10 -2.00 -4.23
CA VAL A 88 0.11 -0.72 -4.92
C VAL A 88 -0.72 -0.62 -6.21
N LEU A 89 -0.87 -1.75 -6.92
CA LEU A 89 -1.63 -1.82 -8.17
C LEU A 89 -3.15 -1.97 -7.97
N ALA A 90 -3.61 -2.35 -6.78
CA ALA A 90 -5.03 -2.58 -6.49
C ALA A 90 -5.98 -1.44 -6.92
N PRO A 91 -5.64 -0.14 -6.76
CA PRO A 91 -6.52 0.95 -7.24
C PRO A 91 -6.75 0.95 -8.75
N PHE A 92 -5.82 0.44 -9.54
CA PHE A 92 -6.00 0.26 -10.99
C PHE A 92 -6.88 -0.94 -11.32
N GLU A 93 -6.79 -2.02 -10.54
CA GLU A 93 -7.65 -3.19 -10.68
C GLU A 93 -9.10 -2.83 -10.37
N GLU A 94 -9.33 -2.11 -9.27
CA GLU A 94 -10.65 -1.59 -8.88
C GLU A 94 -11.27 -0.69 -9.96
N LEU A 95 -10.48 0.24 -10.51
CA LEU A 95 -10.90 1.09 -11.63
C LEU A 95 -11.23 0.27 -12.89
N GLY A 96 -10.50 -0.82 -13.13
CA GLY A 96 -10.77 -1.75 -14.23
C GLY A 96 -12.11 -2.45 -14.10
N GLU A 97 -12.49 -2.86 -12.89
CA GLU A 97 -13.77 -3.53 -12.61
C GLU A 97 -14.96 -2.55 -12.62
N GLU A 98 -14.78 -1.30 -12.15
CA GLU A 98 -15.80 -0.25 -12.25
C GLU A 98 -16.18 0.06 -13.71
N ARG A 99 -15.25 -0.05 -14.66
CA ARG A 99 -15.52 0.18 -16.10
C ARG A 99 -16.28 -0.96 -16.79
N LYS A 100 -16.33 -2.16 -16.17
CA LYS A 100 -17.01 -3.33 -16.73
C LYS A 100 -18.47 -3.46 -16.26
N GLN A 101 -18.85 -2.73 -15.21
CA GLN A 101 -20.20 -2.70 -14.61
C GLN A 101 -21.07 -1.62 -15.24
#